data_AF-A0A956LI91-F1
#
_entry.id   AF-A0A956LI91-F1
#
_cell.length_a   1.000
_cell.length_b   1.000
_cell.length_c   1.000
_cell.angle_alpha   90.00
_cell.angle_beta   90.00
_cell.angle_gamma   90.00
#
_symmetry.space_group_name_H-M   'P 1'
#
loop_
_entity.id
_entity.type
_entity.pdbx_description
1 polymer ?
#
loop_
_entity_poly.entity_id
_entity_poly.type
_entity_poly.pdbx_seq_one_letter_code
_entity_poly.pdbx_strand_id
1 'polypeptide(L)' 'MKQQLEFAEGQRIITVRQLLEAGVHFGHRTERWNPRMRTYIYGSRNGIHIID' A
#
# COMPACT_ATOMS: atom_id res chain seq x y z
N MET A 1 21.25 -26.08 -12.09
CA MET A 1 21.80 -24.87 -11.44
C MET A 1 21.92 -23.76 -12.49
N LYS A 2 20.79 -23.18 -12.91
CA LYS A 2 20.74 -22.04 -13.84
C LYS A 2 19.57 -21.13 -13.46
N GLN A 3 19.89 -20.08 -12.72
CA GLN A 3 19.24 -18.77 -12.64
C GLN A 3 20.03 -18.04 -11.55
N GLN A 4 21.25 -17.54 -11.81
CA GLN A 4 21.53 -16.35 -12.63
C GLN A 4 20.50 -15.25 -12.39
N LEU A 5 20.86 -14.49 -11.37
CA LEU A 5 20.33 -13.20 -10.96
C LEU A 5 20.62 -12.18 -12.08
N GLU A 6 19.67 -11.99 -12.99
CA GLU A 6 19.62 -10.81 -13.84
C GLU A 6 18.93 -9.70 -13.06
N PHE A 7 19.70 -8.91 -12.33
CA PHE A 7 19.23 -7.64 -11.79
C PHE A 7 19.42 -6.57 -12.86
N ALA A 8 18.40 -6.38 -13.69
CA ALA A 8 18.35 -5.30 -14.68
C ALA A 8 18.18 -3.95 -13.96
N GLU A 9 18.95 -2.96 -14.38
CA GLU A 9 18.90 -1.59 -13.87
C GLU A 9 17.46 -1.03 -13.98
N GLY A 10 16.89 -0.62 -12.84
CA GLY A 10 15.53 -0.05 -12.76
C GLY A 10 14.46 -0.96 -12.14
N GLN A 11 14.85 -2.06 -11.49
CA GLN A 11 13.91 -3.02 -10.93
C GLN A 11 13.19 -2.47 -9.68
N ARG A 12 12.01 -1.88 -9.88
CA ARG A 12 10.99 -1.88 -8.82
C ARG A 12 10.64 -3.33 -8.54
N ILE A 13 11.24 -3.91 -7.50
CA ILE A 13 10.97 -5.29 -7.03
C ILE A 13 9.47 -5.49 -6.80
N ILE A 14 8.73 -4.40 -6.51
CA ILE A 14 7.29 -4.39 -6.32
C ILE A 14 6.67 -3.19 -7.07
N THR A 15 5.61 -3.43 -7.83
CA THR A 15 4.81 -2.40 -8.51
C THR A 15 3.69 -1.86 -7.60
N VAL A 16 3.24 -0.62 -7.82
CA VAL A 16 2.10 -0.03 -7.08
C VAL A 16 0.84 -0.89 -7.23
N ARG A 17 0.61 -1.43 -8.43
CA ARG A 17 -0.51 -2.35 -8.68
C ARG A 17 -0.45 -3.58 -7.78
N GLN A 18 0.72 -4.20 -7.61
CA GLN A 18 0.88 -5.35 -6.71
C GLN A 18 0.59 -4.99 -5.25
N LEU A 19 0.98 -3.78 -4.81
CA LEU A 19 0.65 -3.29 -3.47
C LEU A 19 -0.85 -3.06 -3.28
N LEU A 20 -1.52 -2.52 -4.29
CA LEU A 20 -2.97 -2.32 -4.28
C LEU A 20 -3.71 -3.66 -4.23
N GLU A 21 -3.32 -4.63 -5.06
CA GLU A 21 -3.89 -5.99 -5.05
C GLU A 21 -3.66 -6.70 -3.71
N ALA A 22 -2.54 -6.44 -3.03
CA ALA A 22 -2.25 -6.94 -1.69
C ALA A 22 -3.03 -6.21 -0.57
N GLY A 23 -3.75 -5.12 -0.88
CA GLY A 23 -4.62 -4.42 0.06
C GLY A 23 -3.91 -3.45 1.02
N VAL A 24 -2.68 -3.00 0.72
CA VAL A 24 -1.91 -2.13 1.65
C VAL A 24 -2.52 -0.73 1.85
N HIS A 25 -3.40 -0.31 0.94
CA HIS A 25 -4.09 0.97 0.98
C HIS A 25 -5.27 1.00 1.97
N PHE A 26 -5.65 -0.14 2.56
CA PHE A 26 -6.66 -0.17 3.61
C PHE A 26 -6.04 0.20 4.96
N GLY A 27 -6.54 1.28 5.55
CA GLY A 27 -6.18 1.76 6.87
C GLY A 27 -7.08 1.20 7.97
N HIS A 28 -7.06 1.88 9.11
CA HIS A 28 -7.87 1.52 10.27
C HIS A 28 -9.34 1.90 10.08
N ARG A 29 -10.21 1.36 10.94
CA ARG A 29 -11.60 1.79 11.06
C ARG A 29 -11.69 3.26 11.46
N THR A 30 -12.69 3.97 10.94
CA THR A 30 -12.96 5.40 11.23
C THR A 30 -13.24 5.68 12.70
N GLU A 31 -13.63 4.66 13.47
CA GLU A 31 -13.91 4.76 14.91
C GLU A 31 -12.65 4.60 15.78
N ARG A 32 -11.59 3.99 15.26
CA ARG A 32 -10.37 3.62 16.02
C ARG A 32 -9.12 3.86 15.19
N TRP A 33 -8.88 5.12 14.84
CA TRP A 33 -7.69 5.55 14.11
C TRP A 33 -6.94 6.64 14.88
N ASN A 34 -5.67 6.83 14.55
CA ASN A 34 -4.85 7.89 15.14
C ASN A 34 -5.01 9.20 14.33
N PRO A 35 -5.49 10.31 14.92
CA PRO A 35 -5.66 11.59 14.23
C PRO A 35 -4.43 12.11 13.49
N ARG A 36 -3.22 11.71 13.92
CA ARG A 36 -1.96 12.07 13.27
C ARG A 36 -1.81 11.48 11.87
N MET A 37 -2.61 10.48 11.50
CA MET A 37 -2.63 9.89 10.15
C MET A 37 -3.43 10.72 9.14
N ARG A 38 -4.11 11.80 9.56
CA ARG A 38 -5.06 12.55 8.71
C ARG A 38 -4.47 12.97 7.36
N THR A 39 -3.21 13.38 7.34
CA THR A 39 -2.52 13.84 6.14
C THR A 39 -2.31 12.75 5.08
N TYR A 40 -2.34 11.48 5.49
CA TYR A 40 -2.14 10.32 4.60
C TYR A 40 -3.45 9.60 4.26
N ILE A 41 -4.58 10.11 4.75
CA ILE A 41 -5.89 9.50 4.49
C ILE A 41 -6.50 10.20 3.29
N TYR A 42 -6.66 9.45 2.20
CA TYR A 42 -7.40 9.89 1.02
C TYR A 42 -8.89 10.06 1.33
N GLY A 43 -9.47 9.12 2.06
CA GLY A 43 -10.88 9.15 2.43
C GLY A 43 -11.29 7.96 3.29
N SER A 44 -12.60 7.72 3.38
CA SER A 44 -13.13 6.53 4.03
C SER A 44 -14.27 5.92 3.21
N ARG A 45 -14.35 4.59 3.24
CA ARG A 45 -15.42 3.81 2.59
C ARG A 45 -15.85 2.70 3.53
N ASN A 46 -17.16 2.58 3.77
CA ASN A 46 -17.75 1.57 4.65
C ASN A 46 -17.08 1.52 6.05
N GLY A 47 -16.72 2.68 6.60
CA GLY A 47 -16.10 2.78 7.92
C GLY A 47 -14.61 2.39 7.97
N ILE A 48 -13.94 2.20 6.84
CA ILE A 48 -12.48 1.94 6.74
C ILE A 48 -11.80 3.12 6.05
N HIS A 49 -10.68 3.59 6.60
CA HIS A 49 -9.85 4.61 5.95
C HIS A 49 -9.10 4.03 4.75
N ILE A 50 -9.00 4.82 3.68
CA ILE A 50 -8.19 4.52 2.50
C ILE A 50 -6.98 5.46 2.55
N ILE A 51 -5.79 4.87 2.40
CA ILE A 51 -4.49 5.54 2.40
C ILE A 51 -4.04 5.68 0.94
N ASP A 52 -3.61 6.87 0.56
CA ASP A 52 -2.97 7.21 -0.72
C ASP A 52 -1.76 8.11 -0.45
#